data_AF-A0A4V0NEV8-F1
#
_entry.id   AF-A0A4V0NEV8-F1
#
_cell.length_a   1.000
_cell.length_b   1.000
_cell.length_c   1.000
_cell.angle_alpha   90.00
_cell.angle_beta   90.00
_cell.angle_gamma   90.00
#
_symmetry.space_group_name_H-M   'P 1'
#
loop_
_entity.id
_entity.type
_entity.pdbx_description
1 polymer ?
#
loop_
_entity_poly.entity_id
_entity_poly.type
_entity_poly.pdbx_seq_one_letter_code
_entity_poly.pdbx_strand_id
1 'polypeptide(L)' 'MCQRPCPRQRAVAREGETGLLVPPGAPEGLAGALEAVAAREERAEMGLRGRARGVERFGVDRMARAYEDLYDEVLGR' A
#
# COMPACT_ATOMS: atom_id res chain seq x y z
N MET A 1 -5.25 23.54 6.43
CA MET A 1 -4.50 22.28 6.59
C MET A 1 -5.41 21.12 6.19
N CYS A 2 -5.04 20.32 5.19
CA CYS A 2 -5.90 19.25 4.66
C CYS A 2 -5.86 18.04 5.61
N GLN A 3 -6.97 17.76 6.31
CA GLN A 3 -7.08 16.67 7.29
C GLN A 3 -7.47 15.32 6.64
N ARG A 4 -7.57 15.25 5.30
CA ARG A 4 -7.94 14.02 4.59
C ARG A 4 -6.69 13.24 4.17
N PRO A 5 -6.72 11.89 4.22
CA PRO A 5 -5.64 11.06 3.68
C PRO A 5 -5.39 11.39 2.20
N CYS A 6 -4.14 11.61 1.84
CA CYS A 6 -3.76 12.02 0.49
C CYS A 6 -4.10 10.91 -0.54
N PRO A 7 -4.66 11.22 -1.72
CA PRO A 7 -5.24 10.21 -2.64
C PRO A 7 -4.26 9.10 -3.04
N ARG A 8 -2.97 9.43 -3.18
CA ARG A 8 -1.91 8.47 -3.55
C ARG A 8 -1.74 7.32 -2.55
N GLN A 9 -2.00 7.56 -1.26
CA GLN A 9 -1.75 6.58 -0.20
C GLN A 9 -2.80 5.45 -0.22
N ARG A 10 -4.03 5.74 -0.68
CA ARG A 10 -5.08 4.73 -0.92
C ARG A 10 -4.73 3.75 -2.03
N ALA A 11 -3.87 4.15 -2.98
CA ALA A 11 -3.38 3.25 -4.01
C ALA A 11 -2.37 2.24 -3.45
N VAL A 12 -1.79 2.48 -2.27
CA VAL A 12 -0.76 1.63 -1.66
C VAL A 12 -1.34 0.74 -0.57
N ALA A 13 -2.18 1.28 0.32
CA ALA A 13 -2.87 0.50 1.35
C ALA A 13 -4.39 0.63 1.19
N ARG A 14 -5.08 -0.50 1.29
CA ARG A 14 -6.54 -0.56 1.43
C ARG A 14 -6.91 -0.53 2.90
N GLU A 15 -7.73 0.46 3.25
CA GLU A 15 -8.24 0.69 4.61
C GLU A 15 -8.90 -0.59 5.16
N GLY A 16 -8.44 -1.05 6.32
CA GLY A 16 -8.99 -2.22 7.02
C GLY A 16 -8.61 -3.59 6.42
N GLU A 17 -8.18 -3.66 5.16
CA GLU A 17 -7.80 -4.92 4.49
C GLU A 17 -6.30 -5.21 4.58
N THR A 18 -5.48 -4.20 4.28
CA THR A 18 -4.00 -4.32 4.20
C THR A 18 -3.28 -3.33 5.12
N GLY A 19 -4.03 -2.48 5.84
CA GLY A 19 -3.52 -1.48 6.76
C GLY A 19 -4.57 -0.42 7.11
N LEU A 20 -4.22 0.50 8.00
CA LEU A 20 -5.05 1.66 8.36
C LEU A 20 -4.38 2.95 7.88
N LEU A 21 -5.14 3.88 7.32
CA LEU A 21 -4.61 5.18 6.89
C LEU A 21 -4.88 6.25 7.95
N VAL A 22 -3.81 6.92 8.38
CA VAL A 22 -3.87 8.01 9.35
C VAL A 22 -3.58 9.33 8.63
N PRO A 23 -4.32 10.42 8.94
CA PRO A 23 -4.00 11.75 8.43
C PRO A 23 -2.57 12.18 8.78
N PRO A 24 -1.90 12.95 7.91
CA PRO A 24 -0.57 13.48 8.21
C PRO A 24 -0.64 14.45 9.40
N GLY A 25 0.34 14.39 10.29
CA GLY A 25 0.44 15.28 11.45
C GLY A 25 -0.57 14.98 12.57
N ALA A 26 -1.14 13.77 12.61
CA ALA A 26 -2.06 13.32 13.67
C ALA A 26 -1.41 12.24 14.55
N PRO A 27 -0.55 12.61 15.53
CA PRO A 27 0.16 11.65 16.36
C PRO A 27 -0.79 10.82 17.25
N GLU A 28 -1.86 11.41 17.78
CA GLU A 28 -2.88 10.69 18.55
C GLU A 28 -3.65 9.69 17.66
N GLY A 29 -3.94 10.09 16.42
CA GLY A 29 -4.56 9.20 15.43
C GLY A 29 -3.65 8.02 15.06
N LEU A 30 -2.33 8.24 15.01
CA LEU A 30 -1.36 7.18 14.77
C LEU A 30 -1.28 6.20 15.95
N ALA A 31 -1.23 6.71 17.18
CA ALA A 31 -1.21 5.89 18.39
C ALA A 31 -2.45 4.97 18.45
N GLY A 32 -3.65 5.53 18.25
CA GLY A 32 -4.88 4.75 18.24
C GLY A 32 -4.92 3.71 17.11
N ALA A 33 -4.38 4.01 15.93
CA ALA A 33 -4.31 3.05 14.83
C ALA A 33 -3.35 1.88 15.13
N LEU A 34 -2.22 2.16 15.79
CA LEU A 34 -1.28 1.12 16.21
C LEU A 34 -1.88 0.21 17.28
N GLU A 35 -2.54 0.77 18.29
CA GLU A 35 -3.26 0.01 19.32
C GLU A 35 -4.36 -0.86 18.69
N ALA A 36 -5.15 -0.29 17.78
CA ALA A 36 -6.19 -1.01 17.06
C ALA A 36 -5.63 -2.18 16.23
N VAL A 37 -4.47 -2.04 15.59
CA VAL A 37 -3.83 -3.15 14.87
C VAL A 37 -3.25 -4.18 15.84
N ALA A 38 -2.63 -3.75 16.94
CA ALA A 38 -2.04 -4.65 17.93
C ALA A 38 -3.09 -5.55 18.61
N ALA A 39 -4.30 -5.02 18.85
CA ALA A 39 -5.41 -5.75 19.45
C ALA A 39 -6.11 -6.72 18.48
N ARG A 40 -5.82 -6.69 17.18
CA ARG A 40 -6.48 -7.57 16.19
C ARG A 40 -5.86 -8.96 16.17
N GLU A 41 -6.73 -9.96 16.16
CA GLU A 41 -6.36 -11.37 16.00
C GLU A 41 -5.73 -11.61 14.62
N GLU A 42 -6.35 -11.09 13.57
CA GLU A 42 -5.91 -11.22 12.17
C GLU A 42 -4.77 -10.26 11.76
N ARG A 43 -4.06 -9.63 12.70
CA ARG A 43 -3.02 -8.63 12.35
C ARG A 43 -1.91 -9.19 11.46
N ALA A 44 -1.55 -10.47 11.64
CA ALA A 44 -0.55 -11.14 10.82
C ALA A 44 -1.05 -11.35 9.38
N GLU A 45 -2.30 -11.79 9.23
CA GLU A 45 -2.93 -11.97 7.92
C GLU A 45 -3.08 -10.63 7.18
N MET A 46 -3.43 -9.56 7.90
CA MET A 46 -3.47 -8.21 7.35
C MET A 46 -2.10 -7.82 6.75
N GLY A 47 -1.01 -8.12 7.48
CA GLY A 47 0.36 -7.91 7.00
C GLY A 47 0.71 -8.76 5.77
N LEU A 48 0.30 -10.03 5.75
CA LEU A 48 0.50 -10.92 4.60
C LEU A 48 -0.26 -10.43 3.36
N ARG A 49 -1.52 -10.00 3.51
CA ARG A 49 -2.31 -9.38 2.43
C ARG A 49 -1.64 -8.10 1.92
N GLY A 50 -1.14 -7.26 2.83
CA GLY A 50 -0.37 -6.07 2.48
C GLY A 50 0.89 -6.37 1.69
N ARG A 51 1.67 -7.38 2.11
CA ARG A 51 2.87 -7.83 1.40
C ARG A 51 2.54 -8.38 0.01
N ALA A 52 1.56 -9.29 -0.08
CA ALA A 52 1.15 -9.89 -1.36
C ALA A 52 0.75 -8.81 -2.38
N ARG A 53 -0.09 -7.86 -1.95
CA ARG A 53 -0.47 -6.70 -2.77
C ARG A 53 0.72 -5.83 -3.16
N GLY A 54 1.65 -5.60 -2.22
CA GLY A 54 2.86 -4.83 -2.45
C GLY A 54 3.73 -5.44 -3.55
N VAL A 55 3.98 -6.75 -3.48
CA VAL A 55 4.73 -7.50 -4.50
C VAL A 55 3.99 -7.50 -5.83
N GLU A 56 2.68 -7.75 -5.84
CA GLU A 56 1.89 -7.82 -7.07
C GLU A 56 1.86 -6.48 -7.82
N ARG A 57 1.76 -5.35 -7.11
CA ARG A 57 1.52 -4.04 -7.73
C ARG A 57 2.76 -3.16 -7.85
N PHE A 58 3.75 -3.36 -6.98
CA PHE A 58 4.95 -2.54 -6.90
C PHE A 58 6.25 -3.36 -6.93
N GLY A 59 6.18 -4.66 -7.25
CA GLY A 59 7.35 -5.53 -7.39
C GLY A 59 8.25 -5.11 -8.55
N VAL A 60 9.57 -5.21 -8.32
CA VAL A 60 10.60 -4.85 -9.32
C VAL A 60 10.44 -5.66 -10.59
N ASP A 61 10.13 -6.96 -10.49
CA ASP A 61 9.94 -7.83 -11.66
C ASP A 61 8.80 -7.37 -12.56
N ARG A 62 7.69 -6.91 -11.96
CA ARG A 62 6.56 -6.35 -12.72
C ARG A 62 6.96 -5.06 -13.42
N MET A 63 7.68 -4.19 -12.72
CA MET A 63 8.15 -2.94 -13.31
C MET A 63 9.10 -3.20 -14.47
N ALA A 64 10.06 -4.12 -14.31
CA ALA A 64 10.98 -4.53 -15.35
C ALA A 64 10.23 -5.03 -16.59
N ARG A 65 9.29 -5.96 -16.43
CA ARG A 65 8.45 -6.44 -17.54
C ARG A 65 7.67 -5.33 -18.22
N ALA A 66 7.06 -4.41 -17.46
CA ALA A 66 6.33 -3.30 -18.05
C ALA A 66 7.23 -2.35 -18.87
N TYR A 67 8.51 -2.23 -18.50
CA TYR A 67 9.48 -1.49 -19.30
C TYR A 67 9.97 -2.29 -20.51
N GLU A 68 10.18 -3.60 -20.37
CA GLU A 68 10.51 -4.50 -21.48
C GLU A 68 9.41 -4.48 -22.55
N ASP A 69 8.14 -4.67 -22.15
CA ASP A 69 6.97 -4.61 -23.03
C ASP A 69 6.90 -3.27 -23.78
N LEU A 70 7.20 -2.15 -23.10
CA LEU A 70 7.25 -0.83 -23.71
C LEU A 70 8.41 -0.70 -24.71
N TYR A 71 9.57 -1.26 -24.41
CA TYR A 71 10.70 -1.25 -25.35
C TYR A 71 10.40 -2.10 -26.57
N ASP A 72 9.76 -3.26 -26.42
CA ASP A 72 9.34 -4.11 -27.52
C ASP A 72 8.30 -3.40 -28.42
N GLU A 73 7.31 -2.73 -27.81
CA GLU A 73 6.33 -1.91 -28.54
C GLU A 73 7.00 -0.80 -29.39
N VAL A 74 7.93 -0.05 -28.79
CA VAL A 74 8.60 1.08 -29.46
C VAL A 74 9.59 0.61 -30.52
N LEU A 75 10.24 -0.53 -30.30
CA LEU A 75 11.19 -1.13 -31.26
C LEU A 75 10.50 -1.99 -32.33
N GLY A 76 9.19 -2.22 -32.22
CA GLY A 76 8.40 -3.03 -33.14
C GLY A 76 8.80 -4.51 -33.12
N ARG A 77 9.20 -5.02 -31.96
CA ARG A 77 9.59 -6.42 -31.74
C ARG A 77 8.44 -7.24 -31.18
#